data_AF-A0A7M3MP70-F1
#
_entry.id   AF-A0A7M3MP70-F1
#
_cell.length_a   1.000
_cell.length_b   1.000
_cell.length_c   1.000
_cell.angle_alpha   90.00
_cell.angle_beta   90.00
_cell.angle_gamma   90.00
#
_symmetry.space_group_name_H-M   'P 1'
#
loop_
_entity.id
_entity.type
_entity.pdbx_description
1 polymer ?
#
loop_
_entity_poly.entity_id
_entity_poly.type
_entity_poly.pdbx_seq_one_letter_code
_entity_poly.pdbx_strand_id
1 'polypeptide(L)'
;ASFNPASLRWFRRNRPEAVRALTAGPVNGARLPRVVRRRIAQLKELPNVAPHAVSYDLTALPNDPCDAWRARGGVLVTWTADSEASLARARELADNVIFENVTP
;
A
#
# COMPACT_ATOMS: atom_id res chain seq x y z
N ALA A 1 2.06 -7.23 7.08
CA ALA A 1 1.37 -6.11 6.41
C ALA A 1 0.00 -5.89 7.06
N SER A 2 -0.60 -4.70 6.98
CA SER A 2 -1.93 -4.46 7.57
C SER A 2 -2.61 -3.24 6.95
N PHE A 3 -3.93 -3.34 6.72
CA PHE A 3 -4.80 -2.20 6.41
C PHE A 3 -5.07 -1.30 7.62
N ASN A 4 -4.91 -1.82 8.84
CA ASN A 4 -5.10 -1.07 10.08
C ASN A 4 -3.78 -0.39 10.50
N PRO A 5 -3.69 0.96 10.45
CA PRO A 5 -2.49 1.69 10.88
C PRO A 5 -2.19 1.51 12.38
N ALA A 6 -3.21 1.26 13.21
CA ALA A 6 -3.01 1.08 14.64
C ALA A 6 -2.18 -0.17 14.95
N SER A 7 -2.41 -1.28 14.22
CA SER A 7 -1.62 -2.50 14.35
C SER A 7 -0.14 -2.21 14.04
N LEU A 8 0.14 -1.51 12.95
CA LEU A 8 1.53 -1.20 12.56
C LEU A 8 2.20 -0.21 13.51
N ARG A 9 1.45 0.76 14.06
CA ARG A 9 1.95 1.64 15.12
C ARG A 9 2.30 0.88 16.39
N TRP A 10 1.54 -0.15 16.74
CA TRP A 10 1.86 -1.01 17.86
C TRP A 10 3.18 -1.73 17.61
N PHE A 11 3.38 -2.33 16.43
CA PHE A 11 4.66 -2.96 16.07
C PHE A 11 5.82 -1.97 16.08
N ARG A 12 5.65 -0.76 15.52
CA ARG A 12 6.67 0.29 15.56
C ARG A 12 7.16 0.57 16.99
N ARG A 13 6.26 0.57 17.97
CA ARG A 13 6.59 0.89 19.37
C ARG A 13 7.14 -0.30 20.14
N ASN A 14 6.54 -1.48 19.97
CA ASN A 14 6.81 -2.64 20.82
C ASN A 14 7.82 -3.62 20.21
N ARG A 15 7.93 -3.64 18.88
CA ARG A 15 8.80 -4.55 18.10
C ARG A 15 9.42 -3.78 16.92
N PRO A 16 10.25 -2.75 17.17
CA PRO A 16 10.77 -1.85 16.14
C PRO A 16 11.56 -2.57 15.05
N GLU A 17 12.16 -3.73 15.36
CA GLU A 17 12.88 -4.60 14.44
C GLU A 17 11.98 -5.31 13.41
N ALA A 18 10.67 -5.44 13.70
CA ALA A 18 9.76 -6.13 12.81
C ALA A 18 9.54 -5.31 11.52
N VAL A 19 9.69 -5.94 10.36
CA VAL A 19 9.36 -5.31 9.08
C VAL A 19 7.86 -5.02 9.01
N ARG A 20 7.50 -3.86 8.45
CA ARG A 20 6.14 -3.31 8.46
C ARG A 20 5.81 -2.81 7.06
N ALA A 21 4.68 -3.25 6.52
CA ALA A 21 4.12 -2.71 5.29
C ALA A 21 2.72 -2.16 5.57
N LEU A 22 2.49 -0.89 5.20
CA LEU A 22 1.17 -0.26 5.25
C LEU A 22 0.38 -0.65 4.01
N THR A 23 -0.73 -1.36 4.21
CA THR A 23 -1.63 -1.71 3.11
C THR A 23 -2.70 -0.64 2.96
N ALA A 24 -2.88 -0.11 1.76
CA ALA A 24 -3.83 0.96 1.47
C ALA A 24 -4.40 0.84 0.05
N GLY A 25 -5.48 1.57 -0.20
CA GLY A 25 -6.19 1.58 -1.48
C GLY A 25 -7.52 2.33 -1.33
N PRO A 26 -8.29 2.49 -2.42
CA PRO A 26 -9.66 2.97 -2.34
C PRO A 26 -10.48 2.05 -1.43
N VAL A 27 -11.12 2.63 -0.42
CA VAL A 27 -11.95 1.88 0.51
C VAL A 27 -13.40 1.93 0.05
N ASN A 28 -13.71 1.15 -0.99
CA ASN A 28 -15.07 1.06 -1.53
C ASN A 28 -15.95 0.17 -0.62
N GLY A 29 -17.20 0.57 -0.38
CA GLY A 29 -18.17 -0.23 0.38
C GLY A 29 -18.02 -0.26 1.92
N ALA A 30 -16.92 0.23 2.49
CA ALA A 30 -16.80 0.29 3.95
C ALA A 30 -17.64 1.42 4.56
N ARG A 31 -18.27 1.15 5.71
CA ARG A 31 -18.97 2.16 6.54
C ARG A 31 -18.00 3.06 7.30
N LEU A 32 -17.09 3.72 6.57
CA LEU A 32 -16.14 4.70 7.10
C LEU A 32 -16.52 6.10 6.64
N PRO A 33 -16.31 7.15 7.46
CA PRO A 33 -16.49 8.53 7.02
C PRO A 33 -15.63 8.85 5.78
N ARG A 34 -16.15 9.68 4.86
CA ARG A 34 -15.45 10.06 3.62
C ARG A 34 -14.05 10.63 3.88
N VAL A 35 -13.89 11.42 4.94
CA VAL A 35 -12.60 11.97 5.37
C VAL A 35 -11.60 10.87 5.72
N VAL A 36 -12.04 9.80 6.38
CA VAL A 36 -11.18 8.66 6.75
C VAL A 36 -10.74 7.91 5.50
N ARG A 37 -11.68 7.62 4.59
CA ARG A 37 -11.37 6.96 3.32
C ARG A 37 -10.33 7.75 2.51
N ARG A 38 -10.50 9.07 2.42
CA ARG A 38 -9.55 9.96 1.74
C ARG A 38 -8.17 9.94 2.40
N ARG A 39 -8.09 9.96 3.72
CA ARG A 39 -6.81 9.89 4.45
C ARG A 39 -6.06 8.58 4.20
N ILE A 40 -6.77 7.46 4.11
CA ILE A 40 -6.21 6.15 3.78
C ILE A 40 -5.64 6.17 2.35
N ALA A 41 -6.45 6.54 1.36
CA ALA A 41 -6.04 6.61 -0.04
C ALA A 41 -4.87 7.58 -0.26
N GLN A 42 -4.82 8.68 0.51
CA GLN A 42 -3.73 9.67 0.43
C GLN A 42 -2.53 9.35 1.34
N LEU A 43 -2.42 8.12 1.85
CA LEU A 43 -1.31 7.64 2.68
C LEU A 43 -0.96 8.59 3.86
N LYS A 44 -1.96 9.24 4.46
CA LYS A 44 -1.73 10.25 5.52
C LYS A 44 -1.20 9.68 6.83
N GLU A 45 -1.20 8.36 6.99
CA GLU A 45 -0.71 7.67 8.19
C GLU A 45 0.78 7.31 8.12
N LEU A 46 1.48 7.57 7.00
CA LEU A 46 2.90 7.27 6.83
C LEU A 46 3.78 7.81 7.99
N PRO A 47 3.63 9.07 8.47
CA PRO A 47 4.47 9.57 9.57
C PRO A 47 4.22 8.84 10.89
N ASN A 48 2.98 8.42 11.13
CA ASN A 48 2.59 7.74 12.36
C ASN A 48 3.06 6.28 12.36
N VAL A 49 3.00 5.62 11.20
CA VAL A 49 3.35 4.21 11.05
C VAL A 49 4.84 3.98 10.82
N ALA A 50 5.52 4.88 10.12
CA ALA A 50 6.88 4.70 9.62
C ALA A 50 7.10 3.29 9.03
N PRO A 51 6.34 2.92 7.98
CA PRO A 51 6.47 1.60 7.37
C PRO A 51 7.75 1.51 6.55
N HIS A 52 8.21 0.29 6.33
CA HIS A 52 9.33 -0.01 5.43
C HIS A 52 8.87 -0.12 3.97
N ALA A 53 7.60 -0.46 3.73
CA ALA A 53 6.99 -0.51 2.41
C ALA A 53 5.52 -0.06 2.45
N VAL A 54 5.01 0.38 1.31
CA VAL A 54 3.56 0.58 1.08
C VAL A 54 3.07 -0.53 0.16
N SER A 55 1.92 -1.12 0.49
CA SER A 55 1.24 -2.12 -0.33
C SER A 55 -0.06 -1.51 -0.86
N TYR A 56 -0.13 -1.15 -2.14
CA TYR A 56 -1.24 -0.36 -2.70
C TYR A 56 -2.03 -1.08 -3.80
N ASP A 57 -3.33 -0.85 -3.84
CA ASP A 57 -4.25 -1.43 -4.84
C ASP A 57 -3.86 -1.04 -6.28
N LEU A 58 -3.62 -2.04 -7.14
CA LEU A 58 -3.21 -1.90 -8.54
C LEU A 58 -4.23 -1.13 -9.38
N THR A 59 -5.52 -1.33 -9.10
CA THR A 59 -6.62 -0.67 -9.84
C THR A 59 -6.64 0.84 -9.64
N ALA A 60 -5.94 1.32 -8.61
CA ALA A 60 -5.83 2.71 -8.24
C ALA A 60 -4.46 3.33 -8.52
N LEU A 61 -3.59 2.63 -9.25
CA LEU A 61 -2.29 3.14 -9.72
C LEU A 61 -2.33 3.51 -11.21
N PRO A 62 -1.54 4.51 -11.64
CA PRO A 62 -0.68 5.38 -10.82
C PRO A 62 -1.46 6.41 -9.97
N ASN A 63 -0.82 6.97 -8.93
CA ASN A 63 -1.38 8.08 -8.15
C ASN A 63 -0.30 8.89 -7.41
N ASP A 64 -0.56 10.19 -7.21
CA ASP A 64 0.40 11.12 -6.58
C ASP A 64 0.91 10.67 -5.19
N PRO A 65 0.08 10.13 -4.27
CA PRO A 65 0.58 9.66 -2.98
C PRO A 65 1.63 8.56 -3.09
N CYS A 66 1.45 7.60 -4.00
CA CYS A 66 2.40 6.51 -4.21
C CYS A 66 3.65 7.00 -4.94
N ASP A 67 3.50 7.89 -5.92
CA ASP A 67 4.64 8.49 -6.63
C ASP A 67 5.50 9.33 -5.68
N ALA A 68 4.87 10.13 -4.82
CA ALA A 68 5.56 10.90 -3.80
C ALA A 68 6.25 10.00 -2.75
N TRP A 69 5.69 8.82 -2.45
CA TRP A 69 6.32 7.82 -1.58
C TRP A 69 7.55 7.17 -2.23
N ARG A 70 7.49 6.85 -3.52
CA ARG A 70 8.64 6.29 -4.24
C ARG A 70 9.75 7.33 -4.46
N ALA A 71 9.39 8.58 -4.79
CA ALA A 71 10.36 9.66 -5.00
C ALA A 71 11.23 9.97 -3.77
N ARG A 72 10.76 9.64 -2.56
CA ARG A 72 11.53 9.74 -1.30
C ARG A 72 12.26 8.45 -0.91
N GLY A 73 12.46 7.52 -1.85
CA GLY A 73 13.15 6.24 -1.63
C GLY A 73 12.29 5.16 -0.96
N GLY A 74 10.97 5.32 -0.92
CA GLY A 74 10.07 4.32 -0.35
C GLY A 74 9.81 3.15 -1.30
N VAL A 75 9.68 1.93 -0.74
CA VAL A 75 9.34 0.73 -1.50
C VAL A 75 7.83 0.61 -1.69
N LEU A 76 7.37 0.47 -2.93
CA LEU A 76 5.97 0.25 -3.29
C LEU A 76 5.77 -1.19 -3.78
N VAL A 77 4.85 -1.89 -3.14
CA VAL A 77 4.32 -3.18 -3.56
C VAL A 77 2.89 -2.95 -4.04
N THR A 78 2.46 -3.58 -5.13
CA THR A 78 1.07 -3.49 -5.59
C THR A 78 0.33 -4.83 -5.55
N TRP A 79 -0.99 -4.79 -5.41
CA TRP A 79 -1.86 -5.96 -5.31
C TRP A 79 -3.24 -5.68 -5.94
N THR A 80 -3.98 -6.63 -6.49
CA THR A 80 -3.56 -7.97 -6.90
C THR A 80 -3.50 -8.00 -8.43
N ALA A 81 -2.44 -8.57 -8.99
CA ALA A 81 -2.39 -8.90 -10.41
C ALA A 81 -2.92 -10.32 -10.64
N ASP A 82 -3.97 -10.48 -11.45
CA ASP A 82 -4.69 -11.73 -11.68
C ASP A 82 -4.60 -12.25 -13.13
N SER A 83 -3.89 -11.52 -13.99
CA SER A 83 -3.78 -11.74 -15.43
C SER A 83 -2.45 -11.22 -15.96
N GLU A 84 -1.94 -11.78 -17.06
CA GLU A 84 -0.67 -11.35 -17.68
C GLU A 84 -0.66 -9.83 -17.96
N ALA A 85 -1.80 -9.28 -18.38
CA ALA A 85 -1.96 -7.85 -18.60
C ALA A 85 -1.83 -7.04 -17.30
N SER A 86 -2.49 -7.46 -16.22
CA SER A 86 -2.37 -6.79 -14.92
C SER A 86 -0.97 -6.94 -14.31
N LEU A 87 -0.29 -8.07 -14.54
CA LEU A 87 1.08 -8.31 -14.09
C LEU A 87 2.09 -7.43 -14.82
N ALA A 88 1.97 -7.31 -16.15
CA ALA A 88 2.76 -6.37 -16.93
C ALA A 88 2.58 -4.94 -16.43
N ARG A 89 1.32 -4.51 -16.22
CA ARG A 89 1.01 -3.20 -15.63
C ARG A 89 1.60 -3.02 -14.23
N ALA A 90 1.54 -4.05 -13.39
CA ALA A 90 2.09 -3.98 -12.03
C ALA A 90 3.61 -3.77 -12.03
N ARG A 91 4.34 -4.46 -12.93
CA ARG A 91 5.81 -4.32 -13.09
C ARG A 91 6.24 -2.93 -13.53
N GLU A 92 5.38 -2.20 -14.26
CA GLU A 92 5.66 -0.81 -14.64
C GLU A 92 5.46 0.18 -13.48
N LEU A 93 4.50 -0.09 -12.59
CA LEU A 93 4.00 0.90 -11.63
C LEU A 93 4.58 0.73 -10.21
N ALA A 94 5.09 -0.45 -9.86
CA ALA A 94 5.53 -0.77 -8.51
C ALA A 94 6.87 -1.52 -8.49
N ASP A 95 7.52 -1.54 -7.33
CA ASP A 95 8.80 -2.21 -7.13
C ASP A 95 8.63 -3.73 -6.90
N ASN A 96 7.43 -4.16 -6.53
CA ASN A 96 7.05 -5.57 -6.41
C ASN A 96 5.53 -5.77 -6.55
N VAL A 97 5.09 -7.01 -6.76
CA VAL A 97 3.69 -7.37 -7.03
C VAL A 97 3.24 -8.56 -6.19
N ILE A 98 2.03 -8.46 -5.63
CA ILE A 98 1.26 -9.59 -5.12
C ILE A 98 0.33 -10.03 -6.25
N PHE A 99 0.39 -11.31 -6.59
CA PHE A 99 -0.28 -11.86 -7.76
C PHE A 99 -1.05 -13.14 -7.40
N GLU A 100 -2.04 -13.47 -8.23
CA GLU A 100 -2.79 -14.72 -8.19
C GLU A 100 -3.05 -15.21 -9.62
N ASN A 101 -3.19 -16.51 -9.83
CA ASN A 101 -3.53 -17.11 -11.13
C ASN A 101 -2.57 -16.80 -12.32
N VAL A 102 -1.40 -16.19 -12.06
CA VAL A 102 -0.35 -15.87 -13.04
C VAL A 102 1.03 -16.21 -12.50
N THR A 103 2.04 -16.29 -13.37
CA THR A 103 3.44 -16.53 -12.98
C THR A 103 4.24 -15.21 -13.06
N PRO A 104 4.81 -14.73 -11.94
CA PRO A 104 5.51 -13.44 -11.83
C PRO A 104 6.95 -13.46 -12.34
#